data_AF-W7Y678-F1
#
_entry.id   AF-W7Y678-F1
#
_cell.length_a   1.000
_cell.length_b   1.000
_cell.length_c   1.000
_cell.angle_alpha   90.00
_cell.angle_beta   90.00
_cell.angle_gamma   90.00
#
_symmetry.space_group_name_H-M   'P 1'
#
loop_
_entity.id
_entity.type
_entity.pdbx_description
1 polymer ?
#
loop_
_entity_poly.entity_id
_entity_poly.type
_entity_poly.pdbx_seq_one_letter_code
_entity_poly.pdbx_strand_id
1 'polypeptide(L)'
;MMERTHSVVSESDMSKILKAHSYIAQGNEILFADFVYPKDSLFRQGLTYVELSENLYAGKRVSRLLFETKDYYRTGFESMLTVYGRYINQYLGETNSLYYKKISALKDSVDMYVSHAEEMRGKSLVSAQLRKGGEQIHVSNIQYQQAVLFCLQALDLIEKESALQTQKKGSAVVQDTVGAKVVRQAPTPVKEEKGRFLESSGTEKVYTDLLLVSEEKEVLAVEKEDRAESLVEETRQQKQVVYYTVQIMADKAPVSESRIKQVYSGKYPIVENKGDGWYRYSFGKFGTFSAAKKALVQSNTKGYIVAYRGGDRISLSEAKAWLIQ
;
A
#
# COMPACT_ATOMS: atom_id res chain seq x y z
N MET A 1 -4.29 -5.58 -8.44
CA MET A 1 -5.06 -4.50 -9.08
C MET A 1 -5.14 -4.77 -10.59
N MET A 2 -5.93 -5.77 -11.01
CA MET A 2 -6.03 -6.18 -12.43
C MET A 2 -7.32 -5.63 -13.05
N GLU A 3 -7.30 -5.44 -14.38
CA GLU A 3 -8.48 -5.38 -15.25
C GLU A 3 -9.56 -4.34 -14.90
N ARG A 4 -9.13 -3.11 -14.62
CA ARG A 4 -9.78 -1.97 -15.30
C ARG A 4 -9.24 -1.89 -16.72
N THR A 5 -9.90 -2.60 -17.64
CA THR A 5 -9.65 -2.43 -19.08
C THR A 5 -10.15 -1.04 -19.48
N HIS A 6 -9.24 -0.08 -19.62
CA HIS A 6 -9.58 1.27 -20.04
C HIS A 6 -10.21 1.24 -21.44
N SER A 7 -11.49 1.59 -21.57
CA SER A 7 -12.29 1.48 -22.80
C SER A 7 -11.85 2.47 -23.89
N VAL A 8 -11.00 3.43 -23.53
CA VAL A 8 -10.36 4.38 -24.46
C VAL A 8 -9.19 3.72 -25.23
N VAL A 9 -8.63 2.62 -24.72
CA VAL A 9 -7.44 1.97 -25.30
C VAL A 9 -7.83 0.94 -26.35
N SER A 10 -7.21 1.01 -27.53
CA SER A 10 -7.45 0.09 -28.65
C SER A 10 -6.91 -1.31 -28.36
N GLU A 11 -7.52 -2.36 -28.94
CA GLU A 11 -7.05 -3.76 -28.78
C GLU A 11 -5.58 -3.95 -29.18
N SER A 12 -5.13 -3.23 -30.21
CA SER A 12 -3.74 -3.23 -30.66
C SER A 12 -2.80 -2.62 -29.61
N ASP A 13 -3.21 -1.58 -28.90
CA ASP A 13 -2.41 -0.96 -27.83
C ASP A 13 -2.54 -1.71 -26.50
N MET A 14 -3.70 -2.30 -26.21
CA MET A 14 -3.89 -3.23 -25.08
C MET A 14 -2.96 -4.44 -25.21
N SER A 15 -2.79 -4.99 -26.42
CA SER A 15 -1.83 -6.05 -26.69
C SER A 15 -0.37 -5.63 -26.39
N LYS A 16 -0.03 -4.35 -26.61
CA LYS A 16 1.30 -3.80 -26.26
C LYS A 16 1.46 -3.64 -24.74
N ILE A 17 0.41 -3.20 -24.04
CA ILE A 17 0.36 -3.10 -22.57
C ILE A 17 0.48 -4.49 -21.91
N LEU A 18 -0.22 -5.51 -22.41
CA LEU A 18 -0.10 -6.88 -21.91
C LEU A 18 1.33 -7.44 -22.11
N LYS A 19 1.95 -7.18 -23.27
CA LYS A 19 3.36 -7.53 -23.50
C LYS A 19 4.30 -6.76 -22.56
N ALA A 20 4.02 -5.49 -22.29
CA ALA A 20 4.78 -4.66 -21.37
C ALA A 20 4.70 -5.16 -19.91
N HIS A 21 3.51 -5.58 -19.45
CA HIS A 21 3.34 -6.25 -18.17
C HIS A 21 4.10 -7.59 -18.11
N SER A 22 4.14 -8.36 -19.20
CA SER A 22 4.91 -9.61 -19.26
C SER A 22 6.42 -9.37 -19.07
N TYR A 23 7.00 -8.30 -19.61
CA TYR A 23 8.40 -7.94 -19.32
C TYR A 23 8.61 -7.59 -17.84
N ILE A 24 7.70 -6.83 -17.22
CA ILE A 24 7.79 -6.49 -15.78
C ILE A 24 7.63 -7.75 -14.90
N ALA A 25 6.76 -8.68 -15.28
CA ALA A 25 6.60 -9.97 -14.60
C ALA A 25 7.91 -10.79 -14.65
N GLN A 26 8.53 -10.95 -15.82
CA GLN A 26 9.83 -11.61 -15.97
C GLN A 26 10.95 -10.92 -15.15
N GLY A 27 10.95 -9.58 -15.10
CA GLY A 27 11.84 -8.82 -14.22
C GLY A 27 11.61 -9.14 -12.74
N ASN A 28 10.35 -9.21 -12.30
CA ASN A 28 9.97 -9.56 -10.94
C ASN A 28 10.34 -11.01 -10.59
N GLU A 29 10.13 -11.96 -11.49
CA GLU A 29 10.50 -13.37 -11.30
C GLU A 29 11.98 -13.53 -10.97
N ILE A 30 12.85 -12.85 -11.72
CA ILE A 30 14.32 -12.91 -11.53
C ILE A 30 14.73 -12.14 -10.26
N LEU A 31 14.21 -10.92 -10.07
CA LEU A 31 14.63 -10.06 -8.94
C LEU A 31 14.15 -10.59 -7.58
N PHE A 32 12.97 -11.21 -7.54
CA PHE A 32 12.35 -11.67 -6.30
C PHE A 32 12.34 -13.21 -6.14
N ALA A 33 13.06 -13.96 -6.99
CA ALA A 33 13.16 -15.43 -6.98
C ALA A 33 13.44 -16.04 -5.60
N ASP A 34 14.31 -15.39 -4.80
CA ASP A 34 14.74 -15.83 -3.46
C ASP A 34 13.84 -15.33 -2.32
N PHE A 35 12.87 -14.46 -2.59
CA PHE A 35 12.01 -13.90 -1.54
C PHE A 35 10.92 -14.90 -1.18
N VAL A 36 10.58 -14.97 0.12
CA VAL A 36 9.58 -15.92 0.66
C VAL A 36 8.15 -15.42 0.40
N TYR A 37 7.85 -15.18 -0.87
CA TYR A 37 6.52 -15.13 -1.43
C TYR A 37 6.22 -16.50 -2.06
N PRO A 38 5.07 -17.12 -1.77
CA PRO A 38 4.59 -18.25 -2.57
C PRO A 38 4.62 -17.88 -4.06
N LYS A 39 5.15 -18.75 -4.93
CA LYS A 39 5.21 -18.46 -6.37
C LYS A 39 3.83 -18.08 -6.92
N ASP A 40 2.79 -18.79 -6.49
CA ASP A 40 1.39 -18.46 -6.76
C ASP A 40 0.97 -17.03 -6.40
N SER A 41 1.48 -16.44 -5.32
CA SER A 41 1.06 -15.08 -4.91
C SER A 41 1.69 -13.99 -5.79
N LEU A 42 2.91 -14.20 -6.31
CA LEU A 42 3.59 -13.26 -7.20
C LEU A 42 2.84 -13.08 -8.54
N PHE A 43 2.07 -14.08 -8.96
CA PHE A 43 1.31 -14.06 -10.22
C PHE A 43 -0.18 -13.78 -10.03
N ARG A 44 -0.80 -14.30 -8.96
CA ARG A 44 -2.25 -14.11 -8.70
C ARG A 44 -2.59 -12.72 -8.16
N GLN A 45 -1.67 -12.07 -7.47
CA GLN A 45 -1.81 -10.68 -7.10
C GLN A 45 -0.90 -9.85 -8.01
N GLY A 46 -1.50 -9.03 -8.87
CA GLY A 46 -0.80 -8.00 -9.63
C GLY A 46 -0.27 -6.92 -8.69
N LEU A 47 0.79 -7.26 -7.95
CA LEU A 47 1.59 -6.42 -7.07
C LEU A 47 2.55 -5.62 -7.94
N THR A 48 2.60 -4.32 -7.68
CA THR A 48 3.47 -3.41 -8.40
C THR A 48 4.92 -3.54 -7.92
N TYR A 49 5.87 -3.04 -8.71
CA TYR A 49 7.29 -3.06 -8.36
C TYR A 49 7.56 -2.37 -7.02
N VAL A 50 6.89 -1.25 -6.73
CA VAL A 50 6.97 -0.54 -5.45
C VAL A 50 6.52 -1.43 -4.28
N GLU A 51 5.38 -2.12 -4.39
CA GLU A 51 4.86 -3.00 -3.32
C GLU A 51 5.78 -4.20 -3.04
N LEU A 52 6.39 -4.77 -4.08
CA LEU A 52 7.38 -5.84 -3.93
C LEU A 52 8.70 -5.32 -3.34
N SER A 53 9.03 -4.03 -3.57
CA SER A 53 10.33 -3.44 -3.23
C SER A 53 10.37 -2.53 -2.00
N GLU A 54 9.26 -2.34 -1.26
CA GLU A 54 9.21 -1.54 -0.01
C GLU A 54 10.30 -1.87 1.02
N ASN A 55 10.81 -3.11 0.98
CA ASN A 55 11.83 -3.63 1.89
C ASN A 55 13.09 -4.16 1.14
N LEU A 56 13.26 -3.79 -0.13
CA LEU A 56 14.35 -4.28 -0.99
C LEU A 56 15.68 -3.56 -0.68
N TYR A 57 16.45 -4.10 0.26
CA TYR A 57 17.80 -3.60 0.51
C TYR A 57 18.74 -3.99 -0.64
N ALA A 58 19.27 -3.01 -1.36
CA ALA A 58 20.21 -3.17 -2.47
C ALA A 58 21.62 -3.56 -2.02
N GLY A 59 21.75 -4.69 -1.31
CA GLY A 59 23.03 -5.36 -1.06
C GLY A 59 23.57 -6.03 -2.33
N LYS A 60 24.86 -6.39 -2.35
CA LYS A 60 25.62 -6.86 -3.54
C LYS A 60 24.91 -7.89 -4.43
N ARG A 61 24.13 -8.82 -3.85
CA ARG A 61 23.29 -9.79 -4.59
C ARG A 61 22.13 -9.12 -5.31
N VAL A 62 21.32 -8.35 -4.58
CA VAL A 62 20.17 -7.60 -5.11
C VAL A 62 20.63 -6.59 -6.16
N SER A 63 21.74 -5.88 -5.95
CA SER A 63 22.30 -4.96 -6.95
C SER A 63 22.66 -5.66 -8.26
N ARG A 64 23.15 -6.90 -8.21
CA ARG A 64 23.40 -7.71 -9.42
C ARG A 64 22.09 -8.09 -10.11
N LEU A 65 21.11 -8.62 -9.38
CA LEU A 65 19.79 -8.96 -9.93
C LEU A 65 19.11 -7.74 -10.57
N LEU A 66 19.26 -6.54 -9.98
CA LEU A 66 18.78 -5.27 -10.56
C LEU A 66 19.48 -4.92 -11.89
N PHE A 67 20.77 -5.22 -12.05
CA PHE A 67 21.47 -5.07 -13.33
C PHE A 67 21.05 -6.12 -14.37
N GLU A 68 20.80 -7.37 -13.95
CA GLU A 68 20.33 -8.46 -14.82
C GLU A 68 18.89 -8.24 -15.30
N THR A 69 18.04 -7.63 -14.46
CA THR A 69 16.63 -7.31 -14.76
C THR A 69 16.42 -5.91 -15.34
N LYS A 70 17.49 -5.10 -15.47
CA LYS A 70 17.40 -3.65 -15.76
C LYS A 70 16.58 -3.33 -17.02
N ASP A 71 16.70 -4.16 -18.05
CA ASP A 71 16.13 -3.91 -19.38
C ASP A 71 14.68 -4.39 -19.47
N TYR A 72 14.33 -5.51 -18.81
CA TYR A 72 12.95 -5.97 -18.64
C TYR A 72 12.05 -4.87 -18.06
N TYR A 73 12.46 -4.27 -16.94
CA TYR A 73 11.74 -3.16 -16.34
C TYR A 73 11.69 -1.93 -17.26
N ARG A 74 12.81 -1.59 -17.90
CA ARG A 74 12.91 -0.44 -18.80
C ARG A 74 11.93 -0.57 -19.95
N THR A 75 12.03 -1.65 -20.74
CA THR A 75 11.16 -1.91 -21.89
C THR A 75 9.69 -2.02 -21.50
N GLY A 76 9.37 -2.62 -20.34
CA GLY A 76 8.01 -2.68 -19.83
C GLY A 76 7.43 -1.30 -19.49
N PHE A 77 8.12 -0.50 -18.70
CA PHE A 77 7.64 0.84 -18.34
C PHE A 77 7.58 1.79 -19.55
N GLU A 78 8.64 1.85 -20.37
CA GLU A 78 8.68 2.70 -21.57
C GLU A 78 7.58 2.33 -22.58
N SER A 79 7.26 1.04 -22.75
CA SER A 79 6.16 0.59 -23.63
C SER A 79 4.79 1.06 -23.13
N MET A 80 4.51 0.96 -21.83
CA MET A 80 3.25 1.47 -21.26
C MET A 80 3.16 3.00 -21.39
N LEU A 81 4.23 3.72 -21.05
CA LEU A 81 4.29 5.19 -21.14
C LEU A 81 4.11 5.68 -22.59
N THR A 82 4.70 4.99 -23.57
CA THR A 82 4.54 5.28 -25.00
C THR A 82 3.09 5.10 -25.47
N VAL A 83 2.38 4.11 -24.93
CA VAL A 83 0.96 3.89 -25.24
C VAL A 83 0.09 4.94 -24.55
N TYR A 84 0.15 5.04 -23.22
CA TYR A 84 -0.73 5.94 -22.45
C TYR A 84 -0.48 7.41 -22.78
N GLY A 85 0.79 7.81 -22.98
CA GLY A 85 1.17 9.15 -23.39
C GLY A 85 0.56 9.58 -24.73
N ARG A 86 0.33 8.64 -25.67
CA ARG A 86 -0.35 8.94 -26.94
C ARG A 86 -1.80 9.35 -26.71
N TYR A 87 -2.53 8.60 -25.89
CA TYR A 87 -3.93 8.92 -25.55
C TYR A 87 -4.07 10.24 -24.80
N ILE A 88 -3.16 10.50 -23.85
CA ILE A 88 -3.12 11.77 -23.10
C ILE A 88 -2.81 12.95 -24.04
N ASN A 89 -1.84 12.80 -24.94
CA ASN A 89 -1.48 13.84 -25.91
C ASN A 89 -2.59 14.10 -26.94
N GLN A 90 -3.25 13.05 -27.45
CA GLN A 90 -4.40 13.18 -28.35
C GLN A 90 -5.52 13.98 -27.67
N TYR A 91 -5.85 13.63 -26.43
CA TYR A 91 -6.88 14.29 -25.64
C TYR A 91 -6.56 15.75 -25.32
N LEU A 92 -5.29 16.07 -25.00
CA LEU A 92 -4.85 17.45 -24.82
C LEU A 92 -4.80 18.25 -26.13
N GLY A 93 -4.95 17.62 -27.28
CA GLY A 93 -5.23 18.29 -28.55
C GLY A 93 -6.68 18.79 -28.69
N GLU A 94 -7.62 18.31 -27.87
CA GLU A 94 -9.03 18.71 -27.89
C GLU A 94 -9.26 19.95 -27.02
N THR A 95 -9.40 21.10 -27.68
CA THR A 95 -9.34 22.45 -27.08
C THR A 95 -10.46 22.82 -26.09
N ASN A 96 -11.37 21.91 -25.76
CA ASN A 96 -12.56 22.19 -24.94
C ASN A 96 -12.88 21.09 -23.89
N SER A 97 -11.87 20.38 -23.40
CA SER A 97 -12.07 19.39 -22.32
C SER A 97 -12.31 20.05 -20.95
N LEU A 98 -13.31 19.54 -20.22
CA LEU A 98 -13.61 19.87 -18.82
C LEU A 98 -12.43 19.57 -17.88
N TYR A 99 -11.68 18.49 -18.11
CA TYR A 99 -10.54 18.08 -17.29
C TYR A 99 -9.16 18.51 -17.82
N TYR A 100 -9.08 19.25 -18.94
CA TYR A 100 -7.83 19.69 -19.58
C TYR A 100 -6.74 20.12 -18.58
N LYS A 101 -7.04 21.07 -17.68
CA LYS A 101 -6.06 21.60 -16.71
C LYS A 101 -5.52 20.54 -15.74
N LYS A 102 -6.34 19.56 -15.36
CA LYS A 102 -5.92 18.45 -14.49
C LYS A 102 -5.06 17.46 -15.25
N ILE A 103 -5.45 17.11 -16.47
CA ILE A 103 -4.73 16.15 -17.31
C ILE A 103 -3.38 16.72 -17.78
N SER A 104 -3.29 18.04 -18.03
CA SER A 104 -2.02 18.75 -18.25
C SER A 104 -1.10 18.60 -17.04
N ALA A 105 -1.55 18.94 -15.82
CA ALA A 105 -0.71 18.81 -14.61
C ALA A 105 -0.28 17.36 -14.31
N LEU A 106 -1.11 16.37 -14.67
CA LEU A 106 -0.74 14.95 -14.62
C LEU A 106 0.33 14.61 -15.68
N LYS A 107 0.22 15.15 -16.90
CA LYS A 107 1.21 14.99 -17.98
C LYS A 107 2.55 15.64 -17.63
N ASP A 108 2.54 16.84 -17.06
CA ASP A 108 3.74 17.52 -16.55
C ASP A 108 4.44 16.67 -15.46
N SER A 109 3.64 16.03 -14.60
CA SER A 109 4.14 15.10 -13.59
C SER A 109 4.75 13.84 -14.22
N VAL A 110 4.10 13.24 -15.22
CA VAL A 110 4.65 12.10 -15.99
C VAL A 110 6.02 12.42 -16.57
N ASP A 111 6.16 13.57 -17.24
CA ASP A 111 7.42 13.96 -17.90
C ASP A 111 8.55 14.20 -16.89
N MET A 112 8.24 14.80 -15.74
CA MET A 112 9.19 14.95 -14.63
C MET A 112 9.67 13.59 -14.10
N TYR A 113 8.74 12.65 -13.86
CA TYR A 113 9.08 11.32 -13.35
C TYR A 113 9.86 10.49 -14.36
N VAL A 114 9.54 10.56 -15.66
CA VAL A 114 10.32 9.91 -16.73
C VAL A 114 11.73 10.50 -16.82
N SER A 115 11.86 11.83 -16.84
CA SER A 115 13.16 12.51 -16.89
C SER A 115 14.08 12.09 -15.73
N HIS A 116 13.55 12.00 -14.52
CA HIS A 116 14.30 11.53 -13.34
C HIS A 116 14.61 10.02 -13.39
N ALA A 117 13.71 9.21 -13.97
CA ALA A 117 13.94 7.78 -14.19
C ALA A 117 15.11 7.54 -15.17
N GLU A 118 15.16 8.29 -16.27
CA GLU A 118 16.23 8.25 -17.27
C GLU A 118 17.56 8.75 -16.72
N GLU A 119 17.55 9.88 -16.00
CA GLU A 119 18.75 10.42 -15.36
C GLU A 119 19.37 9.39 -14.38
N MET A 120 18.54 8.68 -13.60
CA MET A 120 18.99 7.60 -12.73
C MET A 120 19.51 6.38 -13.50
N ARG A 121 18.96 6.05 -14.68
CA ARG A 121 19.57 5.02 -15.56
C ARG A 121 20.93 5.49 -16.08
N GLY A 122 21.06 6.72 -16.58
CA GLY A 122 22.34 7.29 -17.01
C GLY A 122 23.41 7.22 -15.91
N LYS A 123 23.05 7.67 -14.70
CA LYS A 123 23.88 7.57 -13.49
C LYS A 123 24.28 6.13 -13.14
N SER A 124 23.42 5.13 -13.39
CA SER A 124 23.73 3.72 -13.13
C SER A 124 24.76 3.12 -14.10
N LEU A 125 24.77 3.58 -15.37
CA LEU A 125 25.69 3.08 -16.41
C LEU A 125 27.14 3.50 -16.17
N VAL A 126 27.35 4.71 -15.63
CA VAL A 126 28.69 5.24 -15.27
C VAL A 126 29.13 4.85 -13.85
N SER A 127 28.37 4.01 -13.15
CA SER A 127 28.57 3.69 -11.74
C SER A 127 29.57 2.53 -11.57
N ALA A 128 30.85 2.84 -11.35
CA ALA A 128 31.90 1.84 -11.10
C ALA A 128 31.64 0.93 -9.88
N GLN A 129 30.73 1.32 -8.98
CA GLN A 129 30.32 0.50 -7.83
C GLN A 129 28.98 -0.19 -8.12
N LEU A 130 29.03 -1.52 -8.33
CA LEU A 130 27.85 -2.38 -8.56
C LEU A 130 26.69 -2.08 -7.60
N ARG A 131 26.98 -1.87 -6.32
CA ARG A 131 25.98 -1.51 -5.30
C ARG A 131 25.21 -0.24 -5.68
N LYS A 132 25.95 0.86 -5.89
CA LYS A 132 25.42 2.19 -6.22
C LYS A 132 24.67 2.17 -7.55
N GLY A 133 25.18 1.46 -8.55
CA GLY A 133 24.48 1.25 -9.82
C GLY A 133 23.13 0.53 -9.65
N GLY A 134 23.09 -0.51 -8.82
CA GLY A 134 21.85 -1.20 -8.46
C GLY A 134 20.87 -0.30 -7.70
N GLU A 135 21.33 0.48 -6.72
CA GLU A 135 20.53 1.48 -6.01
C GLU A 135 19.92 2.50 -6.98
N GLN A 136 20.67 2.94 -7.99
CA GLN A 136 20.21 3.87 -9.04
C GLN A 136 19.18 3.23 -9.99
N ILE A 137 19.35 1.95 -10.37
CA ILE A 137 18.35 1.20 -11.17
C ILE A 137 17.04 1.03 -10.37
N HIS A 138 17.13 0.71 -9.08
CA HIS A 138 15.97 0.55 -8.21
C HIS A 138 15.18 1.87 -8.07
N VAL A 139 15.86 3.00 -7.83
CA VAL A 139 15.22 4.32 -7.80
C VAL A 139 14.56 4.65 -9.15
N SER A 140 15.25 4.39 -10.26
CA SER A 140 14.70 4.58 -11.61
C SER A 140 13.41 3.79 -11.84
N ASN A 141 13.36 2.51 -11.43
CA ASN A 141 12.14 1.69 -11.54
C ASN A 141 10.97 2.25 -10.71
N ILE A 142 11.25 2.83 -9.54
CA ILE A 142 10.23 3.54 -8.75
C ILE A 142 9.72 4.77 -9.52
N GLN A 143 10.61 5.61 -10.07
CA GLN A 143 10.20 6.80 -10.82
C GLN A 143 9.34 6.42 -12.05
N TYR A 144 9.76 5.41 -12.82
CA TYR A 144 9.00 4.90 -13.96
C TYR A 144 7.61 4.37 -13.55
N GLN A 145 7.49 3.66 -12.42
CA GLN A 145 6.17 3.24 -11.94
C GLN A 145 5.29 4.44 -11.56
N GLN A 146 5.83 5.46 -10.90
CA GLN A 146 5.06 6.67 -10.56
C GLN A 146 4.54 7.36 -11.83
N ALA A 147 5.36 7.51 -12.87
CA ALA A 147 4.91 8.01 -14.17
C ALA A 147 3.72 7.20 -14.73
N VAL A 148 3.78 5.86 -14.68
CA VAL A 148 2.66 5.00 -15.11
C VAL A 148 1.40 5.20 -14.26
N LEU A 149 1.53 5.41 -12.95
CA LEU A 149 0.39 5.71 -12.08
C LEU A 149 -0.27 7.05 -12.43
N PHE A 150 0.51 8.10 -12.74
CA PHE A 150 -0.04 9.38 -13.21
C PHE A 150 -0.71 9.26 -14.60
N CYS A 151 -0.18 8.42 -15.49
CA CYS A 151 -0.87 8.08 -16.75
C CYS A 151 -2.24 7.43 -16.52
N LEU A 152 -2.35 6.45 -15.61
CA LEU A 152 -3.61 5.79 -15.29
C LEU A 152 -4.62 6.74 -14.63
N GLN A 153 -4.16 7.67 -13.80
CA GLN A 153 -5.00 8.75 -13.24
C GLN A 153 -5.54 9.69 -14.34
N ALA A 154 -4.74 9.98 -15.37
CA ALA A 154 -5.20 10.79 -16.50
C ALA A 154 -6.26 10.04 -17.34
N LEU A 155 -6.08 8.75 -17.60
CA LEU A 155 -7.04 7.93 -18.35
C LEU A 155 -8.39 7.79 -17.62
N ASP A 156 -8.38 7.59 -16.30
CA ASP A 156 -9.60 7.56 -15.46
C ASP A 156 -10.37 8.90 -15.46
N LEU A 157 -9.70 10.05 -15.72
CA LEU A 157 -10.37 11.33 -15.97
C LEU A 157 -10.93 11.44 -17.40
N ILE A 158 -10.17 11.01 -18.40
CA ILE A 158 -10.60 11.00 -19.82
C ILE A 158 -11.89 10.19 -19.97
N GLU A 159 -11.94 9.00 -19.38
CA GLU A 159 -13.12 8.11 -19.41
C GLU A 159 -14.35 8.72 -18.74
N LYS A 160 -14.17 9.42 -17.62
CA LYS A 160 -15.25 10.15 -16.94
C LYS A 160 -15.82 11.24 -17.82
N GLU A 161 -14.99 11.95 -18.59
CA GLU A 161 -15.49 12.96 -19.50
C GLU A 161 -16.21 12.34 -20.71
N SER A 162 -15.68 11.27 -21.31
CA SER A 162 -16.34 10.53 -22.39
C SER A 162 -17.72 9.98 -21.98
N ALA A 163 -17.85 9.48 -20.74
CA ALA A 163 -19.13 9.05 -20.18
C ALA A 163 -20.12 10.22 -20.04
N LEU A 164 -19.69 11.37 -19.50
CA LEU A 164 -20.51 12.57 -19.36
C LEU A 164 -20.94 13.15 -20.72
N GLN A 165 -20.07 13.13 -21.73
CA GLN A 165 -20.43 13.54 -23.09
C GLN A 165 -21.48 12.60 -23.72
N THR A 166 -21.37 11.30 -23.45
CA THR A 166 -22.33 10.29 -23.95
C THR A 166 -23.72 10.48 -23.33
N GLN A 167 -23.79 10.73 -22.02
CA GLN A 167 -25.05 11.02 -21.33
C GLN A 167 -25.74 12.28 -21.90
N LYS A 168 -24.99 13.37 -22.14
CA LYS A 168 -25.53 14.60 -22.75
C LYS A 168 -26.14 14.36 -24.13
N LYS A 169 -25.50 13.54 -24.98
CA LYS A 169 -26.03 13.18 -26.31
C LYS A 169 -27.33 12.37 -26.20
N GLY A 170 -27.40 11.41 -25.27
CA GLY A 170 -28.60 10.59 -25.05
C GLY A 170 -29.83 11.41 -24.67
N SER A 171 -29.68 12.39 -23.77
CA SER A 171 -30.79 13.24 -23.31
C SER A 171 -31.40 14.14 -24.40
N ALA A 172 -30.61 14.53 -25.42
CA ALA A 172 -31.07 15.46 -26.45
C ALA A 172 -32.05 14.83 -27.47
N VAL A 173 -31.97 13.51 -27.70
CA VAL A 173 -32.69 12.82 -28.78
C VAL A 173 -34.18 12.58 -28.45
N VAL A 174 -34.59 12.71 -27.18
CA VAL A 174 -35.91 12.28 -26.70
C VAL A 174 -37.03 13.32 -26.96
N GLN A 175 -36.72 14.59 -27.21
CA GLN A 175 -37.73 15.66 -27.21
C GLN A 175 -38.48 15.89 -28.54
N ASP A 176 -37.90 15.54 -29.70
CA ASP A 176 -38.44 15.95 -31.02
C ASP A 176 -39.44 14.97 -31.68
N THR A 177 -39.93 13.95 -30.98
CA THR A 177 -40.85 12.94 -31.57
C THR A 177 -42.31 13.01 -31.12
N VAL A 178 -42.69 14.00 -30.29
CA VAL A 178 -44.09 14.21 -29.83
C VAL A 178 -44.95 14.94 -30.89
N GLY A 179 -44.86 14.49 -32.14
CA GLY A 179 -45.70 14.94 -33.28
C GLY A 179 -46.81 13.95 -33.66
N ALA A 180 -46.76 12.71 -33.16
CA ALA A 180 -47.75 11.67 -33.48
C ALA A 180 -48.97 11.74 -32.55
N LYS A 181 -50.16 11.91 -33.13
CA LYS A 181 -51.44 12.09 -32.42
C LYS A 181 -52.00 10.77 -31.87
N VAL A 182 -51.33 10.18 -30.88
CA VAL A 182 -51.79 8.95 -30.21
C VAL A 182 -53.07 9.23 -29.40
N VAL A 183 -54.14 8.47 -29.70
CA VAL A 183 -55.42 8.55 -28.99
C VAL A 183 -55.26 7.99 -27.59
N ARG A 184 -55.52 8.82 -26.57
CA ARG A 184 -55.44 8.42 -25.16
C ARG A 184 -56.64 7.54 -24.78
N GLN A 185 -56.39 6.28 -24.44
CA GLN A 185 -57.24 5.58 -23.48
C GLN A 185 -56.87 6.02 -22.06
N ALA A 186 -57.85 6.08 -21.16
CA ALA A 186 -57.65 6.60 -19.81
C ALA A 186 -57.01 5.54 -18.88
N PRO A 187 -55.87 5.84 -18.22
CA PRO A 187 -55.30 4.94 -17.22
C PRO A 187 -56.11 4.99 -15.92
N THR A 188 -56.26 3.84 -15.26
CA THR A 188 -56.86 3.72 -13.93
C THR A 188 -55.93 4.26 -12.84
N PRO A 189 -56.47 4.83 -11.74
CA PRO A 189 -55.66 5.44 -10.69
C PRO A 189 -54.96 4.38 -9.82
N VAL A 190 -53.62 4.40 -9.82
CA VAL A 190 -52.78 3.67 -8.85
C VAL A 190 -52.47 4.60 -7.68
N LYS A 191 -52.48 4.08 -6.45
CA LYS A 191 -52.26 4.87 -5.23
C LYS A 191 -50.78 5.24 -5.06
N GLU A 192 -50.52 6.45 -4.58
CA GLU A 192 -49.18 6.92 -4.20
C GLU A 192 -48.75 6.30 -2.86
N GLU A 193 -47.51 5.80 -2.78
CA GLU A 193 -46.80 5.63 -1.50
C GLU A 193 -45.69 6.68 -1.37
N LYS A 194 -45.58 7.29 -0.18
CA LYS A 194 -44.65 8.40 0.08
C LYS A 194 -43.29 7.89 0.59
N GLY A 195 -42.35 7.67 -0.32
CA GLY A 195 -40.95 7.35 -0.02
C GLY A 195 -40.09 8.61 0.25
N ARG A 196 -39.47 8.69 1.43
CA ARG A 196 -38.69 9.86 1.90
C ARG A 196 -37.52 10.26 1.00
N PHE A 197 -37.39 11.57 0.79
CA PHE A 197 -36.12 12.24 0.44
C PHE A 197 -35.13 12.19 1.61
N LEU A 198 -33.82 12.15 1.34
CA LEU A 198 -32.77 12.41 2.33
C LEU A 198 -31.47 12.87 1.64
N GLU A 199 -31.15 14.15 1.79
CA GLU A 199 -29.91 14.78 1.31
C GLU A 199 -28.92 15.01 2.46
N SER A 200 -27.69 15.44 2.11
CA SER A 200 -26.68 16.02 3.02
C SER A 200 -26.06 15.05 4.03
N SER A 201 -24.85 15.26 4.57
CA SER A 201 -23.70 16.09 4.14
C SER A 201 -22.45 15.54 4.81
N GLY A 202 -21.26 15.84 4.29
CA GLY A 202 -20.01 15.44 4.94
C GLY A 202 -19.61 16.37 6.11
N THR A 203 -18.74 15.89 6.99
CA THR A 203 -17.68 16.68 7.62
C THR A 203 -16.67 15.76 8.31
N GLU A 204 -15.42 16.23 8.41
CA GLU A 204 -14.37 15.58 9.19
C GLU A 204 -14.66 15.74 10.70
N LYS A 205 -14.23 14.77 11.52
CA LYS A 205 -13.84 15.07 12.91
C LYS A 205 -12.53 14.39 13.28
N VAL A 206 -11.56 15.24 13.61
CA VAL A 206 -10.34 14.89 14.32
C VAL A 206 -10.70 14.40 15.72
N TYR A 207 -9.99 13.36 16.20
CA TYR A 207 -9.96 13.02 17.62
C TYR A 207 -8.56 13.25 18.18
N THR A 208 -8.39 14.41 18.78
CA THR A 208 -7.43 14.64 19.86
C THR A 208 -8.22 14.68 21.15
N ASP A 209 -7.86 13.83 22.12
CA ASP A 209 -7.81 14.28 23.51
C ASP A 209 -6.85 13.41 24.33
N LEU A 210 -6.07 14.08 25.18
CA LEU A 210 -5.47 13.50 26.38
C LEU A 210 -6.37 13.91 27.54
N LEU A 211 -6.54 13.05 28.54
CA LEU A 211 -6.86 13.53 29.88
C LEU A 211 -6.13 12.71 30.96
N LEU A 212 -5.71 13.42 32.00
CA LEU A 212 -4.93 12.95 33.14
C LEU A 212 -5.71 13.28 34.42
N VAL A 213 -6.00 12.26 35.22
CA VAL A 213 -6.37 12.28 36.65
C VAL A 213 -5.88 10.89 37.15
N SER A 214 -4.95 10.70 38.10
CA SER A 214 -5.01 10.98 39.55
C SER A 214 -6.28 10.44 40.24
N GLU A 215 -6.26 9.91 41.47
CA GLU A 215 -5.17 9.84 42.47
C GLU A 215 -5.28 8.56 43.35
N GLU A 216 -4.53 8.53 44.47
CA GLU A 216 -4.45 7.47 45.48
C GLU A 216 -5.81 7.22 46.22
N LYS A 217 -6.06 6.21 47.08
CA LYS A 217 -5.24 5.46 48.09
C LYS A 217 -6.06 4.20 48.54
N GLU A 218 -5.75 3.30 49.48
CA GLU A 218 -4.70 3.12 50.52
C GLU A 218 -4.37 1.60 50.67
N VAL A 219 -4.78 0.92 51.76
CA VAL A 219 -4.58 -0.53 52.05
C VAL A 219 -5.78 -1.17 52.77
N LEU A 220 -5.94 -2.49 52.61
CA LEU A 220 -6.30 -3.39 53.71
C LEU A 220 -5.74 -4.79 53.43
N ALA A 221 -5.13 -5.43 54.44
CA ALA A 221 -4.53 -6.76 54.33
C ALA A 221 -5.12 -7.70 55.39
N VAL A 222 -5.55 -8.88 54.96
CA VAL A 222 -5.92 -10.02 55.82
C VAL A 222 -5.45 -11.30 55.14
N GLU A 223 -4.80 -12.18 55.89
CA GLU A 223 -4.27 -13.46 55.43
C GLU A 223 -5.36 -14.54 55.42
N LYS A 224 -5.31 -15.46 54.44
CA LYS A 224 -5.01 -16.88 54.70
C LYS A 224 -4.87 -17.72 53.43
N GLU A 225 -4.28 -18.89 53.61
CA GLU A 225 -3.89 -19.85 52.57
C GLU A 225 -5.09 -20.76 52.16
N ASP A 226 -4.81 -21.93 51.57
CA ASP A 226 -5.79 -22.95 51.16
C ASP A 226 -6.74 -22.62 49.99
N ARG A 227 -6.20 -22.11 48.86
CA ARG A 227 -6.89 -22.26 47.55
C ARG A 227 -5.98 -22.35 46.30
N ALA A 228 -4.81 -22.99 46.43
CA ALA A 228 -3.80 -23.04 45.39
C ALA A 228 -3.92 -24.23 44.39
N GLU A 229 -5.11 -24.56 43.87
CA GLU A 229 -5.22 -25.67 42.89
C GLU A 229 -6.37 -25.61 41.85
N SER A 230 -7.22 -24.56 41.82
CA SER A 230 -8.41 -24.52 40.93
C SER A 230 -8.51 -23.29 40.00
N LEU A 231 -7.38 -22.71 39.57
CA LEU A 231 -7.34 -21.47 38.77
C LEU A 231 -6.45 -21.50 37.51
N VAL A 232 -5.94 -22.67 37.11
CA VAL A 232 -5.04 -22.83 35.94
C VAL A 232 -5.82 -23.12 34.64
N GLU A 233 -6.92 -23.87 34.74
CA GLU A 233 -7.55 -24.49 33.55
C GLU A 233 -8.59 -23.61 32.82
N GLU A 234 -8.94 -22.43 33.33
CA GLU A 234 -9.67 -21.41 32.54
C GLU A 234 -8.73 -20.66 31.56
N THR A 235 -7.84 -21.39 30.89
CA THR A 235 -7.07 -20.86 29.76
C THR A 235 -7.99 -20.69 28.56
N ARG A 236 -8.73 -19.56 28.59
CA ARG A 236 -9.66 -19.07 27.57
C ARG A 236 -9.10 -19.27 26.16
N GLN A 237 -9.99 -19.54 25.20
CA GLN A 237 -9.72 -19.44 23.77
C GLN A 237 -9.46 -17.98 23.34
N GLN A 238 -8.35 -17.39 23.81
CA GLN A 238 -7.90 -16.08 23.40
C GLN A 238 -7.47 -16.17 21.93
N LYS A 239 -8.35 -15.72 21.03
CA LYS A 239 -8.08 -15.53 19.60
C LYS A 239 -6.68 -14.93 19.44
N GLN A 240 -5.72 -15.70 18.94
CA GLN A 240 -4.29 -15.40 19.09
C GLN A 240 -3.92 -14.08 18.38
N VAL A 241 -3.87 -12.98 19.14
CA VAL A 241 -3.62 -11.65 18.58
C VAL A 241 -2.19 -11.56 18.08
N VAL A 242 -2.04 -11.25 16.80
CA VAL A 242 -0.76 -10.89 16.19
C VAL A 242 -0.40 -9.46 16.57
N TYR A 243 0.81 -9.24 17.07
CA TYR A 243 1.34 -7.90 17.34
C TYR A 243 2.80 -7.76 16.94
N TYR A 244 3.18 -6.53 16.60
CA TYR A 244 4.56 -6.12 16.38
C TYR A 244 5.13 -5.48 17.65
N THR A 245 6.43 -5.63 17.86
CA THR A 245 7.19 -4.93 18.91
C THR A 245 8.59 -4.61 18.40
N VAL A 246 9.29 -3.66 19.03
CA VAL A 246 10.62 -3.23 18.60
C VAL A 246 11.67 -3.84 19.53
N GLN A 247 12.36 -4.88 19.06
CA GLN A 247 13.44 -5.53 19.80
C GLN A 247 14.70 -4.65 19.77
N ILE A 248 15.16 -4.24 20.95
CA ILE A 248 16.34 -3.37 21.14
C ILE A 248 17.59 -4.15 21.53
N MET A 249 17.42 -5.29 22.21
CA MET A 249 18.54 -6.09 22.73
C MET A 249 18.12 -7.55 22.88
N ALA A 250 19.06 -8.47 22.70
CA ALA A 250 18.92 -9.86 23.12
C ALA A 250 20.27 -10.37 23.64
N ASP A 251 20.26 -11.09 24.75
CA ASP A 251 21.43 -11.61 25.44
C ASP A 251 21.10 -13.02 25.98
N LYS A 252 22.12 -13.83 26.28
CA LYS A 252 21.92 -15.18 26.87
C LYS A 252 21.79 -15.14 28.40
N ALA A 253 22.32 -14.09 29.02
CA ALA A 253 22.11 -13.75 30.41
C ALA A 253 20.99 -12.69 30.54
N PRO A 254 20.29 -12.61 31.69
CA PRO A 254 19.41 -11.48 31.97
C PRO A 254 20.24 -10.19 32.06
N VAL A 255 19.69 -9.08 31.57
CA VAL A 255 20.38 -7.79 31.51
C VAL A 255 19.81 -6.83 32.56
N SER A 256 20.68 -6.09 33.26
CA SER A 256 20.25 -5.14 34.28
C SER A 256 19.40 -4.01 33.69
N GLU A 257 18.40 -3.56 34.43
CA GLU A 257 17.51 -2.46 34.02
C GLU A 257 18.29 -1.18 33.67
N SER A 258 19.41 -0.93 34.36
CA SER A 258 20.34 0.16 34.05
C SER A 258 20.97 0.06 32.65
N ARG A 259 21.41 -1.13 32.23
CA ARG A 259 21.97 -1.38 30.88
C ARG A 259 20.88 -1.37 29.81
N ILE A 260 19.64 -1.74 30.16
CA ILE A 260 18.48 -1.60 29.27
C ILE A 260 18.14 -0.11 29.06
N LYS A 261 18.07 0.69 30.13
CA LYS A 261 17.81 2.15 30.09
C LYS A 261 18.89 2.94 29.33
N GLN A 262 20.13 2.45 29.29
CA GLN A 262 21.20 3.01 28.43
C GLN A 262 20.96 2.77 26.94
N VAL A 263 20.28 1.68 26.57
CA VAL A 263 19.95 1.36 25.17
C VAL A 263 18.64 2.04 24.74
N TYR A 264 17.69 2.21 25.66
CA TYR A 264 16.37 2.78 25.39
C TYR A 264 15.89 3.72 26.49
N SER A 265 15.66 4.98 26.13
CA SER A 265 15.10 6.05 26.97
C SER A 265 13.73 6.55 26.49
N GLY A 266 13.06 5.79 25.62
CA GLY A 266 11.77 6.16 25.03
C GLY A 266 10.57 5.93 25.96
N LYS A 267 9.41 6.44 25.54
CA LYS A 267 8.17 6.49 26.35
C LYS A 267 7.35 5.19 26.42
N TYR A 268 7.73 4.13 25.72
CA TYR A 268 6.94 2.89 25.68
C TYR A 268 7.48 1.88 26.71
N PRO A 269 6.61 1.11 27.39
CA PRO A 269 7.06 0.11 28.34
C PRO A 269 7.89 -0.97 27.65
N ILE A 270 8.92 -1.43 28.35
CA ILE A 270 9.81 -2.51 27.90
C ILE A 270 9.22 -3.84 28.38
N VAL A 271 9.26 -4.84 27.49
CA VAL A 271 8.79 -6.20 27.71
C VAL A 271 9.97 -7.15 27.50
N GLU A 272 10.34 -7.88 28.54
CA GLU A 272 11.22 -9.04 28.42
C GLU A 272 10.41 -10.23 27.88
N ASN A 273 10.98 -10.97 26.93
CA ASN A 273 10.44 -12.23 26.44
C ASN A 273 11.57 -13.27 26.47
N LYS A 274 11.35 -14.40 27.14
CA LYS A 274 12.34 -15.47 27.32
C LYS A 274 11.99 -16.68 26.46
N GLY A 275 12.94 -17.16 25.67
CA GLY A 275 12.77 -18.33 24.80
C GLY A 275 14.08 -18.72 24.12
N ASP A 276 14.23 -20.00 23.76
CA ASP A 276 15.42 -20.54 23.06
C ASP A 276 16.77 -20.30 23.77
N GLY A 277 16.75 -20.09 25.09
CA GLY A 277 17.93 -19.68 25.87
C GLY A 277 18.34 -18.22 25.71
N TRP A 278 17.46 -17.35 25.20
CA TRP A 278 17.66 -15.91 25.06
C TRP A 278 16.67 -15.09 25.90
N TYR A 279 17.18 -14.03 26.51
CA TYR A 279 16.41 -12.94 27.10
C TYR A 279 16.30 -11.84 26.04
N ARG A 280 15.07 -11.51 25.60
CA ARG A 280 14.81 -10.57 24.49
C ARG A 280 14.06 -9.35 25.00
N TYR A 281 14.70 -8.19 24.90
CA TYR A 281 14.16 -6.92 25.35
C TYR A 281 13.57 -6.15 24.17
N SER A 282 12.27 -5.86 24.25
CA SER A 282 11.54 -5.13 23.21
C SER A 282 10.65 -4.06 23.83
N PHE A 283 10.30 -2.98 23.12
CA PHE A 283 9.38 -1.97 23.65
C PHE A 283 8.07 -1.87 22.85
N GLY A 284 6.99 -1.61 23.59
CA GLY A 284 5.63 -1.45 23.06
C GLY A 284 5.03 -2.72 22.45
N LYS A 285 3.71 -2.67 22.20
CA LYS A 285 3.00 -3.65 21.36
C LYS A 285 2.12 -2.86 20.37
N PHE A 286 2.20 -3.20 19.09
CA PHE A 286 1.62 -2.42 18.00
C PHE A 286 0.84 -3.34 17.05
N GLY A 287 -0.40 -2.98 16.70
CA GLY A 287 -1.23 -3.77 15.79
C GLY A 287 -0.74 -3.79 14.34
N THR A 288 0.15 -2.86 13.94
CA THR A 288 0.69 -2.81 12.57
C THR A 288 2.20 -2.56 12.55
N PHE A 289 2.86 -3.08 11.52
CA PHE A 289 4.28 -2.86 11.25
C PHE A 289 4.61 -1.36 11.09
N SER A 290 3.72 -0.59 10.47
CA SER A 290 3.88 0.86 10.29
C SER A 290 3.87 1.60 11.63
N ALA A 291 2.99 1.22 12.57
CA ALA A 291 2.98 1.80 13.92
C ALA A 291 4.27 1.47 14.70
N ALA A 292 4.76 0.22 14.61
CA ALA A 292 6.06 -0.16 15.19
C ALA A 292 7.24 0.60 14.57
N LYS A 293 7.23 0.81 13.23
CA LYS A 293 8.26 1.59 12.51
C LYS A 293 8.24 3.07 12.92
N LYS A 294 7.05 3.66 13.08
CA LYS A 294 6.89 5.02 13.60
C LYS A 294 7.40 5.14 15.03
N ALA A 295 7.09 4.19 15.90
CA ALA A 295 7.58 4.16 17.28
C ALA A 295 9.12 3.99 17.38
N LEU A 296 9.71 3.12 16.54
CA LEU A 296 11.16 2.97 16.40
C LEU A 296 11.82 4.31 16.06
N VAL A 297 11.37 4.99 15.00
CA VAL A 297 11.90 6.31 14.60
C VAL A 297 11.70 7.36 15.70
N GLN A 298 10.51 7.44 16.30
CA GLN A 298 10.21 8.40 17.38
C GLN A 298 11.03 8.16 18.66
N SER A 299 11.51 6.94 18.89
CA SER A 299 12.34 6.60 20.06
C SER A 299 13.83 6.94 19.89
N ASN A 300 14.26 7.34 18.69
CA ASN A 300 15.68 7.53 18.32
C ASN A 300 16.61 6.36 18.71
N THR A 301 16.05 5.15 18.88
CA THR A 301 16.76 3.98 19.38
C THR A 301 17.13 3.03 18.23
N LYS A 302 18.25 2.32 18.36
CA LYS A 302 18.63 1.25 17.43
C LYS A 302 17.89 -0.04 17.82
N GLY A 303 17.14 -0.63 16.89
CA GLY A 303 16.40 -1.86 17.12
C GLY A 303 15.76 -2.40 15.85
N TYR A 304 15.13 -3.56 15.95
CA TYR A 304 14.50 -4.29 14.84
C TYR A 304 13.06 -4.61 15.16
N ILE A 305 12.15 -4.42 14.20
CA ILE A 305 10.74 -4.78 14.37
C ILE A 305 10.61 -6.31 14.25
N VAL A 306 9.97 -6.91 15.24
CA VAL A 306 9.66 -8.35 15.30
C VAL A 306 8.16 -8.54 15.52
N ALA A 307 7.63 -9.69 15.14
CA ALA A 307 6.22 -10.03 15.31
C ALA A 307 6.05 -11.23 16.25
N TYR A 308 4.94 -11.24 16.98
CA TYR A 308 4.53 -12.31 17.87
C TYR A 308 3.06 -12.68 17.64
N ARG A 309 2.72 -13.96 17.85
CA ARG A 309 1.34 -14.49 17.89
C ARG A 309 1.22 -15.39 19.11
N GLY A 310 0.27 -15.12 20.01
CA GLY A 310 0.02 -15.97 21.19
C GLY A 310 1.16 -16.04 22.23
N GLY A 311 2.25 -15.28 22.04
CA GLY A 311 3.48 -15.36 22.84
C GLY A 311 4.69 -15.86 22.04
N ASP A 312 4.45 -16.62 20.97
CA ASP A 312 5.50 -17.14 20.08
C ASP A 312 5.95 -16.10 19.06
N ARG A 313 7.24 -16.08 18.75
CA ARG A 313 7.84 -15.20 17.74
C ARG A 313 7.57 -15.76 16.34
N ILE A 314 6.91 -14.99 15.49
CA ILE A 314 6.60 -15.37 14.11
C ILE A 314 7.38 -14.53 13.09
N SER A 315 7.37 -14.96 11.83
CA SER A 315 8.00 -14.19 10.74
C SER A 315 7.17 -12.94 10.40
N LEU A 316 7.81 -11.89 9.87
CA LEU A 316 7.09 -10.69 9.41
C LEU A 316 6.15 -10.98 8.22
N SER A 317 6.44 -12.01 7.41
CA SER A 317 5.58 -12.44 6.30
C SER A 317 4.31 -13.13 6.83
N GLU A 318 4.47 -14.07 7.77
CA GLU A 318 3.36 -14.71 8.48
C GLU A 318 2.49 -13.69 9.21
N ALA A 319 3.10 -12.73 9.91
CA ALA A 319 2.39 -11.65 10.59
C ALA A 319 1.60 -10.74 9.64
N LYS A 320 2.10 -10.51 8.41
CA LYS A 320 1.37 -9.79 7.36
C LYS A 320 0.18 -10.60 6.85
N ALA A 321 0.33 -11.91 6.66
CA ALA A 321 -0.74 -12.79 6.19
C ALA A 321 -1.94 -12.87 7.17
N TRP A 322 -1.69 -12.88 8.47
CA TRP A 322 -2.74 -12.92 9.50
C TRP A 322 -3.54 -11.62 9.68
N LEU A 323 -3.04 -10.49 9.17
CA LEU A 323 -3.72 -9.18 9.26
C LEU A 323 -4.50 -8.81 7.98
N ILE A 324 -4.69 -9.78 7.09
CA ILE A 324 -5.46 -9.66 5.83
C ILE A 324 -6.77 -10.50 5.90
N GLN A 325 -7.02 -11.17 7.03
CA GLN A 325 -8.23 -11.95 7.33
C GLN A 325 -9.25 -11.16 8.17
#